data_AF-A0A0D6EHN7-F1
#
_entry.id   AF-A0A0D6EHN7-F1
#
_cell.length_a   1.000
_cell.length_b   1.000
_cell.length_c   1.000
_cell.angle_alpha   90.00
_cell.angle_beta   90.00
_cell.angle_gamma   90.00
#
_symmetry.space_group_name_H-M   'P 1'
#
loop_
_entity.id
_entity.type
_entity.pdbx_description
1 polymer ?
#
loop_
_entity_poly.entity_id
_entity_poly.type
_entity_poly.pdbx_seq_one_letter_code
_entity_poly.pdbx_strand_id
1 'polypeptide(L)'
;MGQYLLEGPHMPPLEMFWFLVPLALQCLLLHPVFSPAFSRFARLSLLAPSICLSFRTPYNYAIEPRNQAIGLNFVIGIMSGYGVWKSLEWGLAEDLLPYTWVGFDEPGEASENGEAKNGRAAANGTGPDKKDVKKEAKKRRIQRERVQLETLRRQQATDSPWQIVKSTLHLLYSMRGNGYVFGTTSTDPFPLEPRPFLRRLLLEIAWSHPLLVFCAALLLEPTTSRDAYVYALFPSFPVQYAHLVGEGVTAFSMGIAVFAALTLGYSVATLLVFSANHLLRRLPIPSALKPTPFDAREYPPLFNFAEIPSSVAVFWSKQWHSFFSRPFRFLAFDPAQRMFGKMPGRVIGVLGVFALSAWIHEFGDLLSAVLYCLGTDPLRTGLSTATSALPSSELPLSFLLRYGGSVYFMAQGVAIILEGMFTAVTGRKTGGWIGTLWATLWIIACGRPLYKAWLTQGLVREVPPVRYWGWQRFILPLGCLQPPPMWMNSLPEWYDGC
;
A
#
# COMPACT_ATOMS: atom_id res chain seq x y z
N MET A 1 -35.98 -0.77 -2.16
CA MET A 1 -34.67 -0.09 -2.03
C MET A 1 -34.57 0.38 -0.59
N GLY A 2 -33.59 -0.13 0.15
CA GLY A 2 -33.61 -0.14 1.61
C GLY A 2 -33.42 1.23 2.24
N GLN A 3 -34.19 1.46 3.30
CA GLN A 3 -34.14 2.59 4.24
C GLN A 3 -32.73 3.17 4.40
N TYR A 4 -32.59 4.47 4.16
CA TYR A 4 -31.46 5.20 4.73
C TYR A 4 -31.68 5.24 6.24
N LEU A 5 -30.81 4.58 7.01
CA LEU A 5 -30.87 4.72 8.46
C LEU A 5 -30.48 6.16 8.82
N LEU A 6 -31.42 6.88 9.42
CA LEU A 6 -31.17 8.15 10.09
C LEU A 6 -30.20 8.00 11.28
N GLU A 7 -29.95 6.76 11.72
CA GLU A 7 -29.18 6.43 12.92
C GLU A 7 -27.65 6.62 12.79
N GLY A 8 -27.12 6.98 11.61
CA GLY A 8 -25.68 7.17 11.45
C GLY A 8 -24.94 5.88 11.08
N PRO A 9 -23.66 5.98 10.66
CA PRO A 9 -22.82 4.80 10.50
C PRO A 9 -22.49 4.16 11.86
N HIS A 10 -22.70 2.85 11.98
CA HIS A 10 -22.24 2.04 13.10
C HIS A 10 -20.85 1.49 12.80
N MET A 11 -19.91 1.75 13.70
CA MET A 11 -18.57 1.18 13.60
C MET A 11 -18.61 -0.33 13.84
N PRO A 12 -17.78 -1.12 13.15
CA PRO A 12 -17.63 -2.54 13.45
C PRO A 12 -17.16 -2.72 14.91
N PRO A 13 -17.57 -3.80 15.57
CA PRO A 13 -17.24 -4.02 16.97
C PRO A 13 -15.78 -4.52 17.10
N LEU A 14 -15.25 -4.57 18.32
CA LEU A 14 -13.83 -4.87 18.57
C LEU A 14 -13.39 -6.27 18.08
N GLU A 15 -14.35 -7.19 17.91
CA GLU A 15 -14.15 -8.51 17.35
C GLU A 15 -13.55 -8.47 15.93
N MET A 16 -13.69 -7.35 15.21
CA MET A 16 -13.05 -7.19 13.92
C MET A 16 -11.53 -7.36 13.97
N PHE A 17 -10.90 -7.17 15.14
CA PHE A 17 -9.46 -7.32 15.34
C PHE A 17 -9.01 -8.73 15.68
N TRP A 18 -9.91 -9.72 15.79
CA TRP A 18 -9.52 -11.10 16.15
C TRP A 18 -8.52 -11.74 15.19
N PHE A 19 -8.50 -11.34 13.92
CA PHE A 19 -7.49 -11.81 12.96
C PHE A 19 -6.06 -11.41 13.34
N LEU A 20 -5.87 -10.36 14.13
CA LEU A 20 -4.56 -9.94 14.61
C LEU A 20 -3.96 -10.92 15.60
N VAL A 21 -4.77 -11.74 16.30
CA VAL A 21 -4.25 -12.67 17.31
C VAL A 21 -3.32 -13.72 16.70
N PRO A 22 -3.77 -14.58 15.76
CA PRO A 22 -2.86 -15.58 15.19
C PRO A 22 -1.77 -14.95 14.32
N LEU A 23 -2.03 -13.77 13.73
CA LEU A 23 -1.04 -13.01 12.98
C LEU A 23 0.09 -12.46 13.88
N ALA A 24 -0.26 -11.94 15.06
CA ALA A 24 0.70 -11.49 16.08
C ALA A 24 1.50 -12.65 16.65
N LEU A 25 0.89 -13.83 16.82
CA LEU A 25 1.61 -15.05 17.20
C LEU A 25 2.59 -15.49 16.10
N GLN A 26 2.21 -15.45 14.83
CA GLN A 26 3.14 -15.71 13.72
C GLN A 26 4.31 -14.72 13.73
N CYS A 27 4.04 -13.44 13.97
CA CYS A 27 5.05 -12.40 14.09
C CYS A 27 5.99 -12.65 15.28
N LEU A 28 5.45 -12.98 16.45
CA LEU A 28 6.20 -13.32 17.65
C LEU A 28 7.18 -14.48 17.38
N LEU A 29 6.70 -15.51 16.69
CA LEU A 29 7.49 -16.68 16.35
C LEU A 29 8.63 -16.38 15.35
N LEU A 30 8.68 -15.20 14.72
CA LEU A 30 9.84 -14.77 13.94
C LEU A 30 11.00 -14.29 14.82
N HIS A 31 10.79 -14.14 16.12
CA HIS A 31 11.82 -13.73 17.05
C HIS A 31 12.94 -14.79 17.19
N PRO A 32 14.23 -14.40 17.20
CA PRO A 32 15.36 -15.35 17.30
C PRO A 32 15.43 -16.19 18.59
N VAL A 33 14.63 -15.85 19.60
CA VAL A 33 14.54 -16.61 20.86
C VAL A 33 13.95 -18.01 20.65
N PHE A 34 13.10 -18.18 19.62
CA PHE A 34 12.49 -19.46 19.30
C PHE A 34 13.42 -20.30 18.42
N SER A 35 13.49 -21.61 18.69
CA SER A 35 14.25 -22.51 17.83
C SER A 35 13.65 -22.53 16.41
N PRO A 36 14.47 -22.57 15.34
CA PRO A 36 13.96 -22.50 13.97
C PRO A 36 12.93 -23.60 13.62
N ALA A 37 13.14 -24.82 14.14
CA ALA A 37 12.23 -25.94 13.91
C ALA A 37 10.85 -25.71 14.54
N PHE A 38 10.82 -25.30 15.82
CA PHE A 38 9.57 -24.99 16.53
C PHE A 38 8.86 -23.79 15.92
N SER A 39 9.61 -22.70 15.69
CA SER A 39 9.08 -21.49 15.05
C SER A 39 8.40 -21.80 13.72
N ARG A 40 9.08 -22.54 12.83
CA ARG A 40 8.53 -22.89 11.52
C ARG A 40 7.26 -23.73 11.64
N PHE A 41 7.28 -24.77 12.47
CA PHE A 41 6.11 -25.61 12.67
C PHE A 41 4.92 -24.81 13.21
N ALA A 42 5.13 -24.01 14.27
CA ALA A 42 4.07 -23.21 14.87
C ALA A 42 3.52 -22.14 13.92
N ARG A 43 4.38 -21.46 13.14
CA ARG A 43 3.95 -20.48 12.14
C ARG A 43 3.12 -21.11 11.02
N LEU A 44 3.50 -22.30 10.57
CA LEU A 44 2.73 -23.08 9.58
C LEU A 44 1.37 -23.53 10.13
N SER A 45 1.32 -24.01 11.39
CA SER A 45 0.07 -24.39 12.04
C SER A 45 -0.90 -23.20 12.22
N LEU A 46 -0.37 -21.99 12.40
CA LEU A 46 -1.15 -20.75 12.49
C LEU A 46 -1.57 -20.18 11.12
N LEU A 47 -1.10 -20.74 10.01
CA LEU A 47 -1.34 -20.20 8.67
C LEU A 47 -2.83 -20.23 8.30
N ALA A 48 -3.48 -21.39 8.44
CA ALA A 48 -4.88 -21.56 8.11
C ALA A 48 -5.81 -20.65 8.95
N PRO A 49 -5.73 -20.61 10.30
CA PRO A 49 -6.58 -19.71 11.08
C PRO A 49 -6.30 -18.23 10.78
N SER A 50 -5.04 -17.84 10.56
CA SER A 50 -4.68 -16.45 10.22
C SER A 50 -5.25 -16.02 8.87
N ILE A 51 -5.16 -16.87 7.84
CA ILE A 51 -5.77 -16.60 6.53
C ILE A 51 -7.29 -16.55 6.63
N CYS A 52 -7.92 -17.54 7.26
CA CYS A 52 -9.37 -17.63 7.36
C CYS A 52 -9.96 -16.43 8.10
N LEU A 53 -9.37 -16.02 9.23
CA LEU A 53 -9.83 -14.86 9.97
C LEU A 53 -9.61 -13.57 9.18
N SER A 54 -8.39 -13.35 8.65
CA SER A 54 -8.10 -12.15 7.85
C SER A 54 -9.02 -12.03 6.64
N PHE A 55 -9.31 -13.14 5.96
CA PHE A 55 -10.20 -13.15 4.81
C PHE A 55 -11.66 -12.88 5.18
N ARG A 56 -12.16 -13.47 6.28
CA ARG A 56 -13.58 -13.36 6.70
C ARG A 56 -13.90 -12.04 7.40
N THR A 57 -12.93 -11.42 8.08
CA THR A 57 -13.13 -10.19 8.85
C THR A 57 -13.94 -9.12 8.10
N PRO A 58 -13.58 -8.69 6.89
CA PRO A 58 -14.29 -7.60 6.22
C PRO A 58 -15.68 -8.02 5.70
N TYR A 59 -15.98 -9.32 5.61
CA TYR A 59 -17.32 -9.83 5.30
C TYR A 59 -18.21 -9.83 6.54
N ASN A 60 -17.67 -10.21 7.69
CA ASN A 60 -18.43 -10.30 8.94
C ASN A 60 -18.57 -8.94 9.65
N TYR A 61 -17.55 -8.10 9.52
CA TYR A 61 -17.44 -6.82 10.21
C TYR A 61 -17.16 -5.71 9.20
N ALA A 62 -18.02 -4.70 9.21
CA ALA A 62 -17.88 -3.51 8.39
C ALA A 62 -18.61 -2.35 9.07
N ILE A 63 -18.40 -1.14 8.53
CA ILE A 63 -19.22 0.01 8.88
C ILE A 63 -20.60 -0.20 8.26
N GLU A 64 -21.64 -0.20 9.08
CA GLU A 64 -23.03 -0.39 8.67
C GLU A 64 -23.80 0.94 8.73
N PRO A 65 -24.77 1.21 7.82
CA PRO A 65 -25.14 0.38 6.67
C PRO A 65 -24.05 0.30 5.60
N ARG A 66 -23.73 -0.91 5.12
CA ARG A 66 -22.67 -1.13 4.12
C ARG A 66 -22.85 -0.35 2.83
N ASN A 67 -24.08 -0.14 2.37
CA ASN A 67 -24.36 0.65 1.16
C ASN A 67 -23.89 2.09 1.33
N GLN A 68 -23.98 2.65 2.53
CA GLN A 68 -23.60 4.02 2.82
C GLN A 68 -22.09 4.19 2.99
N ALA A 69 -21.39 3.15 3.44
CA ALA A 69 -19.97 3.19 3.80
C ALA A 69 -19.04 2.40 2.86
N ILE A 70 -19.44 2.18 1.60
CA ILE A 70 -18.70 1.36 0.62
C ILE A 70 -17.22 1.79 0.51
N GLY A 71 -16.93 3.09 0.36
CA GLY A 71 -15.57 3.58 0.21
C GLY A 71 -14.66 3.34 1.43
N LEU A 72 -15.20 3.49 2.65
CA LEU A 72 -14.44 3.20 3.87
C LEU A 72 -14.25 1.68 4.06
N ASN A 73 -15.30 0.89 3.79
CA ASN A 73 -15.26 -0.56 3.87
C ASN A 73 -14.32 -1.17 2.81
N PHE A 74 -14.12 -0.51 1.66
CA PHE A 74 -13.13 -0.90 0.67
C PHE A 74 -11.70 -0.85 1.24
N VAL A 75 -11.36 0.20 2.00
CA VAL A 75 -10.04 0.30 2.66
C VAL A 75 -9.85 -0.80 3.71
N ILE A 76 -10.89 -1.12 4.49
CA ILE A 76 -10.88 -2.24 5.44
C ILE A 76 -10.65 -3.57 4.72
N GLY A 77 -11.29 -3.76 3.57
CA GLY A 77 -11.10 -4.93 2.70
C GLY A 77 -9.65 -5.07 2.22
N ILE A 78 -9.03 -3.99 1.73
CA ILE A 78 -7.61 -3.98 1.34
C ILE A 78 -6.72 -4.39 2.51
N MET A 79 -6.91 -3.79 3.70
CA MET A 79 -6.09 -4.11 4.87
C MET A 79 -6.25 -5.56 5.35
N SER A 80 -7.45 -6.12 5.19
CA SER A 80 -7.72 -7.53 5.46
C SER A 80 -7.00 -8.45 4.47
N GLY A 81 -6.94 -8.06 3.20
CA GLY A 81 -6.15 -8.76 2.19
C GLY A 81 -4.64 -8.69 2.43
N TYR A 82 -4.17 -7.56 2.94
CA TYR A 82 -2.80 -7.45 3.42
C TYR A 82 -2.54 -8.40 4.61
N GLY A 83 -3.51 -8.59 5.50
CA GLY A 83 -3.44 -9.60 6.58
C GLY A 83 -3.25 -11.02 6.04
N VAL A 84 -3.96 -11.40 4.96
CA VAL A 84 -3.77 -12.69 4.29
C VAL A 84 -2.35 -12.83 3.74
N TRP A 85 -1.83 -11.80 3.08
CA TRP A 85 -0.46 -11.81 2.57
C TRP A 85 0.59 -11.90 3.68
N LYS A 86 0.39 -11.18 4.80
CA LYS A 86 1.29 -11.26 5.94
C LYS A 86 1.25 -12.63 6.61
N SER A 87 0.08 -13.24 6.68
CA SER A 87 -0.06 -14.62 7.14
C SER A 87 0.74 -15.59 6.26
N LEU A 88 0.68 -15.45 4.92
CA LEU A 88 1.47 -16.25 3.99
C LEU A 88 2.97 -15.96 4.12
N GLU A 89 3.37 -14.69 4.15
CA GLU A 89 4.77 -14.27 4.28
C GLU A 89 5.39 -14.81 5.57
N TRP A 90 4.73 -14.58 6.71
CA TRP A 90 5.23 -15.01 8.01
C TRP A 90 4.99 -16.48 8.28
N GLY A 91 3.97 -17.11 7.71
CA GLY A 91 3.77 -18.56 7.83
C GLY A 91 4.83 -19.36 7.06
N LEU A 92 5.16 -18.91 5.85
CA LEU A 92 6.04 -19.63 4.92
C LEU A 92 7.51 -19.19 4.98
N ALA A 93 7.87 -18.17 5.77
CA ALA A 93 9.25 -17.74 5.86
C ALA A 93 10.17 -18.87 6.34
N GLU A 94 11.16 -19.24 5.51
CA GLU A 94 12.11 -20.32 5.78
C GLU A 94 13.21 -19.90 6.74
N ASP A 95 13.60 -18.62 6.71
CA ASP A 95 14.66 -18.04 7.52
C ASP A 95 14.14 -16.80 8.26
N LEU A 96 14.66 -16.60 9.46
CA LEU A 96 14.42 -15.41 10.29
C LEU A 96 15.31 -14.23 9.87
N LEU A 97 16.37 -14.46 9.07
CA LEU A 97 17.33 -13.42 8.66
C LEU A 97 16.68 -12.12 8.15
N PRO A 98 15.66 -12.15 7.26
CA PRO A 98 15.07 -10.92 6.76
C PRO A 98 14.43 -10.06 7.86
N TYR A 99 13.88 -10.69 8.91
CA TYR A 99 13.12 -10.05 9.99
C TYR A 99 13.99 -9.57 11.15
N THR A 100 15.30 -9.46 10.93
CA THR A 100 16.24 -8.92 11.90
C THR A 100 16.25 -7.39 11.79
N TRP A 101 16.03 -6.70 12.90
CA TRP A 101 16.23 -5.25 12.99
C TRP A 101 17.73 -4.95 12.90
N VAL A 102 18.12 -4.10 11.95
CA VAL A 102 19.51 -3.64 11.76
C VAL A 102 19.69 -2.16 12.07
N GLY A 103 18.59 -1.42 12.26
CA GLY A 103 18.63 0.02 12.48
C GLY A 103 19.04 0.79 11.23
N PHE A 104 19.47 2.03 11.44
CA PHE A 104 19.81 2.96 10.37
C PHE A 104 21.24 3.51 10.47
N ASP A 105 21.94 3.17 11.54
CA ASP A 105 23.31 3.64 11.76
C ASP A 105 24.24 2.64 11.06
N GLU A 106 24.72 3.01 9.87
CA GLU A 106 25.68 2.17 9.16
C GLU A 106 26.99 2.08 9.94
N PRO A 107 27.48 0.88 10.26
CA PRO A 107 28.87 0.74 10.65
C PRO A 107 29.73 0.82 9.39
N GLY A 108 30.20 2.02 9.03
CA GLY A 108 31.49 2.13 8.34
C GLY A 108 31.62 2.91 7.03
N GLU A 109 30.72 3.80 6.62
CA GLU A 109 31.01 4.69 5.47
C GLU A 109 32.24 5.60 5.70
N ALA A 110 32.57 5.91 6.96
CA ALA A 110 33.80 6.61 7.32
C ALA A 110 35.07 5.75 7.13
N SER A 111 34.95 4.42 7.15
CA SER A 111 36.08 3.49 6.97
C SER A 111 36.32 3.15 5.50
N GLU A 112 35.27 3.04 4.67
CA GLU A 112 35.41 2.74 3.23
C GLU A 112 36.08 3.89 2.45
N ASN A 113 35.81 5.15 2.80
CA ASN A 113 36.51 6.28 2.19
C ASN A 113 37.99 6.38 2.59
N GLY A 114 38.37 5.80 3.74
CA GLY A 114 39.77 5.68 4.18
C GLY A 114 40.50 4.50 3.52
N GLU A 115 39.87 3.32 3.43
CA GLU A 115 40.45 2.13 2.79
C GLU A 115 40.50 2.25 1.26
N ALA A 116 39.50 2.88 0.62
CA ALA A 116 39.52 3.13 -0.83
C ALA A 116 40.57 4.17 -1.25
N LYS A 117 40.92 5.11 -0.36
CA LYS A 117 42.03 6.05 -0.57
C LYS A 117 43.39 5.36 -0.42
N ASN A 118 43.55 4.47 0.56
CA ASN A 118 44.78 3.70 0.74
C ASN A 118 44.99 2.63 -0.35
N GLY A 119 43.92 2.00 -0.86
CA GLY A 119 44.00 1.03 -1.96
C GLY A 119 44.36 1.65 -3.32
N ARG A 120 44.11 2.94 -3.51
CA ARG A 120 44.46 3.67 -4.75
C ARG A 120 45.95 4.03 -4.81
N ALA A 121 46.62 4.15 -3.67
CA ALA A 121 48.06 4.37 -3.58
C ALA A 121 48.89 3.10 -3.82
N ALA A 122 48.31 1.90 -3.62
CA ALA A 122 48.98 0.61 -3.81
C ALA A 122 48.88 0.03 -5.23
N ALA A 123 48.19 0.70 -6.16
CA ALA A 123 47.88 0.18 -7.51
C ALA A 123 48.92 0.52 -8.60
N ASN A 124 50.17 0.84 -8.20
CA ASN A 124 51.30 1.02 -9.12
C ASN A 124 52.24 -0.21 -9.20
N GLY A 125 51.77 -1.38 -8.76
CA GLY A 125 52.47 -2.65 -8.95
C GLY A 125 51.68 -3.60 -9.85
N THR A 126 52.39 -4.38 -10.66
CA THR A 126 51.86 -5.51 -11.43
C THR A 126 51.19 -6.51 -10.49
N GLY A 127 49.86 -6.40 -10.34
CA GLY A 127 49.03 -7.19 -9.45
C GLY A 127 47.77 -7.74 -10.15
N PRO A 128 47.02 -8.63 -9.48
CA PRO A 128 46.01 -9.50 -10.09
C PRO A 128 44.87 -8.75 -10.80
N ASP A 129 44.22 -9.44 -11.75
CA ASP A 129 43.16 -8.91 -12.63
C ASP A 129 42.05 -8.19 -11.84
N LYS A 130 41.66 -6.98 -12.28
CA LYS A 130 40.71 -6.09 -11.58
C LYS A 130 39.35 -6.74 -11.31
N LYS A 131 38.98 -7.76 -12.10
CA LYS A 131 37.74 -8.54 -11.90
C LYS A 131 37.82 -9.45 -10.67
N ASP A 132 38.96 -10.06 -10.40
CA ASP A 132 39.14 -10.96 -9.27
C ASP A 132 39.18 -10.21 -7.95
N VAL A 133 39.86 -9.05 -7.93
CA VAL A 133 39.86 -8.14 -6.77
C VAL A 133 38.44 -7.70 -6.41
N LYS A 134 37.62 -7.32 -7.40
CA LYS A 134 36.20 -6.95 -7.17
C LYS A 134 35.35 -8.12 -6.68
N LYS A 135 35.58 -9.33 -7.22
CA LYS A 135 34.85 -10.54 -6.82
C LYS A 135 35.20 -10.94 -5.40
N GLU A 136 36.46 -10.83 -5.01
CA GLU A 136 36.93 -11.13 -3.67
C GLU A 136 36.45 -10.09 -2.64
N ALA A 137 36.52 -8.80 -2.97
CA ALA A 137 35.94 -7.74 -2.15
C ALA A 137 34.44 -7.95 -1.91
N LYS A 138 33.68 -8.32 -2.95
CA LYS A 138 32.25 -8.66 -2.82
C LYS A 138 32.03 -9.86 -1.89
N LYS A 139 32.84 -10.92 -2.01
CA LYS A 139 32.76 -12.09 -1.11
C LYS A 139 33.04 -11.70 0.34
N ARG A 140 34.11 -10.92 0.59
CA ARG A 140 34.47 -10.43 1.93
C ARG A 140 33.36 -9.59 2.53
N ARG A 141 32.72 -8.73 1.74
CA ARG A 141 31.58 -7.92 2.18
C ARG A 141 30.38 -8.77 2.59
N ILE A 142 29.97 -9.72 1.73
CA ILE A 142 28.86 -10.64 2.04
C ILE A 142 29.16 -11.45 3.32
N GLN A 143 30.42 -11.87 3.50
CA GLN A 143 30.81 -12.59 4.71
C GLN A 143 30.73 -11.71 5.96
N ARG A 144 31.21 -10.46 5.89
CA ARG A 144 31.11 -9.49 7.00
C ARG A 144 29.64 -9.23 7.36
N GLU A 145 28.79 -8.97 6.37
CA GLU A 145 27.34 -8.76 6.56
C GLU A 145 26.69 -9.97 7.25
N ARG A 146 27.01 -11.20 6.80
CA ARG A 146 26.50 -12.43 7.43
C ARG A 146 26.91 -12.57 8.89
N VAL A 147 28.19 -12.38 9.20
CA VAL A 147 28.71 -12.46 10.57
C VAL A 147 28.07 -11.41 11.48
N GLN A 148 27.89 -10.20 10.97
CA GLN A 148 27.21 -9.13 11.71
C GLN A 148 25.75 -9.49 12.01
N LEU A 149 25.00 -9.99 11.02
CA LEU A 149 23.61 -10.42 11.20
C LEU A 149 23.48 -11.58 12.19
N GLU A 150 24.39 -12.56 12.13
CA GLU A 150 24.44 -13.65 13.09
C GLU A 150 24.71 -13.15 14.51
N THR A 151 25.59 -12.15 14.66
CA THR A 151 25.90 -11.54 15.96
C THR A 151 24.67 -10.83 16.55
N LEU A 152 23.98 -10.01 15.74
CA LEU A 152 22.74 -9.34 16.15
C LEU A 152 21.67 -10.34 16.58
N ARG A 153 21.52 -11.45 15.85
CA ARG A 153 20.56 -12.49 16.20
C ARG A 153 20.90 -13.19 17.51
N ARG A 154 22.18 -13.46 17.78
CA ARG A 154 22.61 -14.04 19.06
C ARG A 154 22.30 -13.11 20.22
N GLN A 155 22.46 -11.80 20.03
CA GLN A 155 22.06 -10.81 21.02
C GLN A 155 20.54 -10.82 21.23
N GLN A 156 19.76 -10.76 20.15
CA GLN A 156 18.28 -10.81 20.23
C GLN A 156 17.75 -12.12 20.81
N ALA A 157 18.46 -13.24 20.63
CA ALA A 157 18.06 -14.51 21.24
C ALA A 157 18.14 -14.49 22.79
N THR A 158 18.86 -13.51 23.36
CA THR A 158 18.97 -13.29 24.81
C THR A 158 18.07 -12.17 25.33
N ASP A 159 17.16 -11.66 24.48
CA ASP A 159 16.23 -10.60 24.86
C ASP A 159 15.28 -11.04 26.00
N SER A 160 15.00 -10.10 26.90
CA SER A 160 13.99 -10.26 27.95
C SER A 160 12.57 -10.36 27.36
N PRO A 161 11.59 -10.92 28.09
CA PRO A 161 10.20 -11.01 27.63
C PRO A 161 9.61 -9.69 27.13
N TRP A 162 9.98 -8.57 27.77
CA TRP A 162 9.54 -7.25 27.36
C TRP A 162 10.16 -6.79 26.03
N GLN A 163 11.45 -7.06 25.82
CA GLN A 163 12.12 -6.78 24.54
C GLN A 163 11.51 -7.59 23.40
N ILE A 164 11.15 -8.86 23.65
CA ILE A 164 10.47 -9.73 22.69
C ILE A 164 9.10 -9.16 22.31
N VAL A 165 8.29 -8.73 23.28
CA VAL A 165 7.00 -8.10 23.02
C VAL A 165 7.18 -6.81 22.22
N LYS A 166 8.16 -5.98 22.59
CA LYS A 166 8.46 -4.73 21.91
C LYS A 166 8.91 -4.93 20.46
N SER A 167 9.79 -5.89 20.20
CA SER A 167 10.26 -6.22 18.85
C SER A 167 9.15 -6.82 17.99
N THR A 168 8.28 -7.63 18.58
CA THR A 168 7.08 -8.18 17.94
C THR A 168 6.11 -7.08 17.53
N LEU A 169 5.78 -6.17 18.46
CA LEU A 169 4.92 -5.02 18.17
C LEU A 169 5.54 -4.15 17.07
N HIS A 170 6.84 -3.88 17.16
CA HIS A 170 7.56 -3.10 16.15
C HIS A 170 7.48 -3.73 14.76
N LEU A 171 7.67 -5.05 14.64
CA LEU A 171 7.51 -5.74 13.36
C LEU A 171 6.06 -5.72 12.84
N LEU A 172 5.07 -5.82 13.73
CA LEU A 172 3.64 -5.76 13.38
C LEU A 172 3.25 -4.42 12.74
N TYR A 173 3.73 -3.28 13.28
CA TYR A 173 3.42 -1.97 12.72
C TYR A 173 4.44 -1.46 11.68
N SER A 174 5.64 -2.04 11.59
CA SER A 174 6.66 -1.69 10.59
C SER A 174 6.38 -2.34 9.24
N MET A 175 5.26 -1.95 8.63
CA MET A 175 4.75 -2.56 7.38
C MET A 175 5.73 -2.44 6.20
N ARG A 176 6.47 -1.32 6.13
CA ARG A 176 7.50 -1.07 5.09
C ARG A 176 8.86 -1.69 5.43
N GLY A 177 9.07 -2.08 6.69
CA GLY A 177 10.32 -2.66 7.17
C GLY A 177 11.52 -1.72 7.12
N ASN A 178 11.34 -0.40 7.07
CA ASN A 178 12.47 0.54 7.14
C ASN A 178 13.29 0.24 8.40
N GLY A 179 14.61 0.01 8.27
CA GLY A 179 15.50 -0.41 9.36
C GLY A 179 15.57 -1.93 9.61
N TYR A 180 14.81 -2.74 8.88
CA TYR A 180 14.97 -4.20 8.80
C TYR A 180 15.79 -4.61 7.57
N VAL A 181 16.37 -5.82 7.60
CA VAL A 181 17.16 -6.37 6.48
C VAL A 181 16.36 -6.44 5.17
N PHE A 182 15.05 -6.73 5.23
CA PHE A 182 14.20 -6.73 4.02
C PHE A 182 13.73 -5.34 3.58
N GLY A 183 13.89 -4.33 4.43
CA GLY A 183 13.51 -2.96 4.15
C GLY A 183 14.42 -2.32 3.12
N THR A 184 13.92 -1.28 2.47
CA THR A 184 14.78 -0.37 1.73
C THR A 184 15.30 0.70 2.68
N THR A 185 16.61 0.83 2.86
CA THR A 185 17.21 2.05 3.39
C THR A 185 16.96 3.15 2.36
N SER A 186 15.90 3.94 2.55
CA SER A 186 15.81 5.22 1.87
C SER A 186 16.70 6.19 2.65
N THR A 187 17.79 6.61 2.00
CA THR A 187 18.87 7.44 2.55
C THR A 187 18.88 8.84 1.93
N ASP A 188 17.71 9.34 1.49
CA ASP A 188 17.58 10.78 1.22
C ASP A 188 17.45 11.54 2.55
N PRO A 189 17.88 12.81 2.64
CA PRO A 189 17.99 13.51 3.92
C PRO A 189 16.60 13.74 4.51
N PHE A 190 16.15 12.80 5.34
CA PHE A 190 14.96 12.97 6.14
C PHE A 190 15.26 13.96 7.26
N PRO A 191 14.32 14.85 7.59
CA PRO A 191 14.46 15.66 8.79
C PRO A 191 14.51 14.73 10.01
N LEU A 192 15.70 14.49 10.52
CA LEU A 192 15.92 13.72 11.76
C LEU A 192 15.48 14.52 12.98
N GLU A 193 15.54 15.84 12.88
CA GLU A 193 15.08 16.73 13.92
C GLU A 193 13.54 16.75 14.01
N PRO A 194 12.96 16.72 15.23
CA PRO A 194 11.51 16.68 15.42
C PRO A 194 10.76 17.86 14.80
N ARG A 195 11.36 19.06 14.81
CA ARG A 195 10.71 20.30 14.31
C ARG A 195 10.54 20.29 12.78
N PRO A 196 11.61 20.11 11.97
CA PRO A 196 11.46 19.98 10.53
C PRO A 196 10.60 18.77 10.12
N PHE A 197 10.65 17.66 10.87
CA PHE A 197 9.77 16.51 10.64
C PHE A 197 8.29 16.84 10.83
N LEU A 198 7.95 17.47 11.97
CA LEU A 198 6.58 17.90 12.24
C LEU A 198 6.11 18.93 11.20
N ARG A 199 6.96 19.88 10.82
CA ARG A 199 6.64 20.85 9.76
C ARG A 199 6.31 20.15 8.44
N ARG A 200 7.10 19.14 8.03
CA ARG A 200 6.82 18.33 6.83
C ARG A 200 5.44 17.68 6.92
N LEU A 201 5.13 16.97 8.00
CA LEU A 201 3.84 16.30 8.18
C LEU A 201 2.67 17.28 8.14
N LEU A 202 2.78 18.43 8.82
CA LEU A 202 1.73 19.44 8.83
C LEU A 202 1.53 20.06 7.44
N LEU A 203 2.60 20.28 6.67
CA LEU A 203 2.50 20.73 5.29
C LEU A 203 1.85 19.65 4.41
N GLU A 204 2.24 18.39 4.55
CA GLU A 204 1.64 17.25 3.84
C GLU A 204 0.14 17.17 4.08
N ILE A 205 -0.31 17.29 5.33
CA ILE A 205 -1.74 17.36 5.68
C ILE A 205 -2.39 18.61 5.08
N ALA A 206 -1.76 19.78 5.20
CA ALA A 206 -2.32 21.06 4.77
C ALA A 206 -2.54 21.16 3.27
N TRP A 207 -1.74 20.50 2.42
CA TRP A 207 -1.98 20.48 0.98
C TRP A 207 -2.80 19.27 0.51
N SER A 208 -2.61 18.09 1.11
CA SER A 208 -3.32 16.88 0.67
C SER A 208 -4.80 16.89 1.04
N HIS A 209 -5.17 17.50 2.18
CA HIS A 209 -6.57 17.62 2.60
C HIS A 209 -7.43 18.46 1.66
N PRO A 210 -7.14 19.75 1.37
CA PRO A 210 -7.94 20.53 0.44
C PRO A 210 -7.95 19.94 -0.98
N LEU A 211 -6.86 19.28 -1.40
CA LEU A 211 -6.81 18.58 -2.68
C LEU A 211 -7.80 17.41 -2.72
N LEU A 212 -7.86 16.61 -1.65
CA LEU A 212 -8.83 15.52 -1.54
C LEU A 212 -10.27 16.06 -1.54
N VAL A 213 -10.55 17.12 -0.77
CA VAL A 213 -11.87 17.76 -0.72
C VAL A 213 -12.30 18.24 -2.10
N PHE A 214 -11.40 18.90 -2.83
CA PHE A 214 -11.65 19.37 -4.21
C PHE A 214 -11.93 18.21 -5.18
N CYS A 215 -11.08 17.17 -5.18
CA CYS A 215 -11.30 16.03 -6.06
C CYS A 215 -12.56 15.24 -5.69
N ALA A 216 -12.87 15.10 -4.40
CA ALA A 216 -14.12 14.48 -3.95
C ALA A 216 -15.33 15.26 -4.44
N ALA A 217 -15.31 16.60 -4.34
CA ALA A 217 -16.38 17.45 -4.88
C ALA A 217 -16.61 17.22 -6.38
N LEU A 218 -15.53 17.12 -7.18
CA LEU A 218 -15.61 16.84 -8.61
C LEU A 218 -16.14 15.44 -8.93
N LEU A 219 -15.81 14.44 -8.11
CA LEU A 219 -16.26 13.06 -8.30
C LEU A 219 -17.73 12.85 -7.94
N LEU A 220 -18.24 13.63 -6.99
CA LEU A 220 -19.64 13.58 -6.56
C LEU A 220 -20.57 14.37 -7.47
N GLU A 221 -20.02 15.29 -8.28
CA GLU A 221 -20.80 16.01 -9.28
C GLU A 221 -21.09 15.08 -10.49
N PRO A 222 -22.38 14.90 -10.87
CA PRO A 222 -22.75 14.08 -12.02
C PRO A 222 -21.99 14.50 -13.28
N THR A 223 -21.62 13.53 -14.12
CA THR A 223 -20.90 13.80 -15.38
C THR A 223 -21.71 14.73 -16.28
N THR A 224 -23.04 14.58 -16.32
CA THR A 224 -23.95 15.46 -17.09
C THR A 224 -23.88 16.91 -16.64
N SER A 225 -23.78 17.19 -15.34
CA SER A 225 -23.62 18.57 -14.85
C SER A 225 -22.29 19.17 -15.30
N ARG A 226 -21.23 18.36 -15.33
CA ARG A 226 -19.90 18.81 -15.79
C ARG A 226 -19.88 19.04 -17.29
N ASP A 227 -20.54 18.18 -18.06
CA ASP A 227 -20.71 18.34 -19.51
C ASP A 227 -21.49 19.63 -19.81
N ALA A 228 -22.56 19.90 -19.07
CA ALA A 228 -23.34 21.13 -19.16
C ALA A 228 -22.51 22.37 -18.81
N TYR A 229 -21.64 22.30 -17.81
CA TYR A 229 -20.73 23.39 -17.45
C TYR A 229 -19.71 23.69 -18.57
N VAL A 230 -19.11 22.65 -19.16
CA VAL A 230 -18.20 22.81 -20.31
C VAL A 230 -18.94 23.44 -21.49
N TYR A 231 -20.16 22.98 -21.78
CA TYR A 231 -20.98 23.54 -22.86
C TYR A 231 -21.39 25.00 -22.58
N ALA A 232 -21.71 25.35 -21.34
CA ALA A 232 -22.04 26.72 -20.96
C ALA A 232 -20.85 27.69 -21.16
N LEU A 233 -19.62 27.23 -20.89
CA LEU A 233 -18.40 28.00 -21.14
C LEU A 233 -18.05 28.09 -22.63
N PHE A 234 -18.34 27.03 -23.40
CA PHE A 234 -18.01 26.94 -24.82
C PHE A 234 -19.20 26.42 -25.63
N PRO A 235 -20.21 27.26 -25.94
CA PRO A 235 -21.43 26.83 -26.61
C PRO A 235 -21.22 26.23 -28.02
N SER A 236 -20.13 26.63 -28.69
CA SER A 236 -19.74 26.10 -30.00
C SER A 236 -18.97 24.78 -29.92
N PHE A 237 -18.67 24.28 -28.71
CA PHE A 237 -17.92 23.05 -28.52
C PHE A 237 -18.82 21.83 -28.73
N PRO A 238 -18.45 20.86 -29.59
CA PRO A 238 -19.32 19.71 -29.85
C PRO A 238 -19.54 18.89 -28.57
N VAL A 239 -20.80 18.49 -28.33
CA VAL A 239 -21.25 17.78 -27.13
C VAL A 239 -20.43 16.50 -26.86
N GLN A 240 -20.06 15.76 -27.91
CA GLN A 240 -19.22 14.57 -27.78
C GLN A 240 -17.85 14.87 -27.16
N TYR A 241 -17.24 16.01 -27.48
CA TYR A 241 -15.95 16.40 -26.90
C TYR A 241 -16.14 16.96 -25.49
N ALA A 242 -17.26 17.63 -25.20
CA ALA A 242 -17.59 18.05 -23.83
C ALA A 242 -17.66 16.84 -22.88
N HIS A 243 -18.33 15.77 -23.31
CA HIS A 243 -18.39 14.51 -22.56
C HIS A 243 -17.01 13.88 -22.35
N LEU A 244 -16.15 13.87 -23.38
CA LEU A 244 -14.78 13.36 -23.25
C LEU A 244 -13.95 14.19 -22.25
N VAL A 245 -14.14 15.50 -22.22
CA VAL A 245 -13.51 16.39 -21.24
C VAL A 245 -14.03 16.07 -19.83
N GLY A 246 -15.35 15.94 -19.63
CA GLY A 246 -15.94 15.56 -18.34
C GLY A 246 -15.48 14.19 -17.83
N GLU A 247 -15.38 13.19 -18.71
CA GLU A 247 -14.78 11.90 -18.40
C GLU A 247 -13.31 12.02 -18.03
N GLY A 248 -12.53 12.83 -18.76
CA GLY A 248 -11.14 13.11 -18.44
C GLY A 248 -10.97 13.72 -17.05
N VAL A 249 -11.77 14.73 -16.71
CA VAL A 249 -11.79 15.35 -15.37
C VAL A 249 -12.12 14.31 -14.30
N THR A 250 -13.05 13.39 -14.55
CA THR A 250 -13.36 12.28 -13.63
C THR A 250 -12.13 11.40 -13.39
N ALA A 251 -11.47 10.99 -14.47
CA ALA A 251 -10.33 10.08 -14.42
C ALA A 251 -9.15 10.70 -13.64
N PHE A 252 -8.81 11.96 -13.95
CA PHE A 252 -7.77 12.70 -13.25
C PHE A 252 -8.14 12.93 -11.78
N SER A 253 -9.38 13.34 -11.50
CA SER A 253 -9.85 13.57 -10.12
C SER A 253 -9.79 12.30 -9.28
N MET A 254 -10.13 11.13 -9.85
CA MET A 254 -10.03 9.84 -9.16
C MET A 254 -8.58 9.52 -8.78
N GLY A 255 -7.65 9.61 -9.74
CA GLY A 255 -6.23 9.32 -9.49
C GLY A 255 -5.63 10.26 -8.43
N ILE A 256 -5.92 11.55 -8.52
CA ILE A 256 -5.47 12.56 -7.57
C ILE A 256 -6.13 12.37 -6.19
N ALA A 257 -7.43 12.04 -6.13
CA ALA A 257 -8.12 11.74 -4.88
C ALA A 257 -7.49 10.55 -4.16
N VAL A 258 -7.17 9.46 -4.86
CA VAL A 258 -6.50 8.29 -4.27
C VAL A 258 -5.13 8.68 -3.71
N PHE A 259 -4.32 9.41 -4.48
CA PHE A 259 -3.02 9.91 -4.03
C PHE A 259 -3.14 10.81 -2.79
N ALA A 260 -4.08 11.77 -2.82
CA ALA A 260 -4.32 12.70 -1.73
C ALA A 260 -4.82 11.98 -0.47
N ALA A 261 -5.77 11.05 -0.60
CA ALA A 261 -6.31 10.26 0.51
C ALA A 261 -5.24 9.38 1.17
N LEU A 262 -4.41 8.68 0.38
CA LEU A 262 -3.32 7.86 0.90
C LEU A 262 -2.25 8.70 1.61
N THR A 263 -1.88 9.85 1.02
CA THR A 263 -0.92 10.79 1.62
C THR A 263 -1.46 11.35 2.93
N LEU A 264 -2.71 11.81 2.93
CA LEU A 264 -3.38 12.38 4.11
C LEU A 264 -3.49 11.34 5.23
N GLY A 265 -4.02 10.14 4.91
CA GLY A 265 -4.17 9.06 5.88
C GLY A 265 -2.85 8.64 6.50
N TYR A 266 -1.80 8.48 5.69
CA TYR A 266 -0.46 8.14 6.18
C TYR A 266 0.14 9.25 7.05
N SER A 267 -0.01 10.51 6.64
CA SER A 267 0.52 11.66 7.39
C SER A 267 -0.18 11.85 8.73
N VAL A 268 -1.51 11.69 8.76
CA VAL A 268 -2.30 11.72 10.00
C VAL A 268 -1.92 10.57 10.92
N ALA A 269 -1.82 9.34 10.41
CA ALA A 269 -1.40 8.18 11.21
C ALA A 269 0.02 8.38 11.79
N THR A 270 0.95 8.91 10.99
CA THR A 270 2.32 9.21 11.44
C THR A 270 2.33 10.31 12.49
N LEU A 271 1.52 11.36 12.33
CA LEU A 271 1.38 12.43 13.32
C LEU A 271 0.81 11.90 14.64
N LEU A 272 -0.17 10.99 14.60
CA LEU A 272 -0.72 10.34 15.80
C LEU A 272 0.34 9.52 16.52
N VAL A 273 1.12 8.71 15.80
CA VAL A 273 2.22 7.91 16.38
C VAL A 273 3.30 8.81 16.98
N PHE A 274 3.72 9.86 16.25
CA PHE A 274 4.69 10.84 16.73
C PHE A 274 4.21 11.53 18.01
N SER A 275 2.96 12.00 18.02
CA SER A 275 2.36 12.71 19.16
C SER A 275 2.18 11.79 20.36
N ALA A 276 1.69 10.57 20.14
CA ALA A 276 1.53 9.57 21.19
C ALA A 276 2.89 9.16 21.79
N ASN A 277 3.91 8.92 20.96
CA ASN A 277 5.26 8.60 21.43
C ASN A 277 5.81 9.73 22.31
N HIS A 278 5.71 10.98 21.84
CA HIS A 278 6.19 12.14 22.59
C HIS A 278 5.46 12.35 23.92
N LEU A 279 4.13 12.15 23.92
CA LEU A 279 3.31 12.21 25.13
C LEU A 279 3.68 11.11 26.12
N LEU A 280 3.71 9.86 25.68
CA LEU A 280 4.03 8.69 26.52
C LEU A 280 5.42 8.78 27.15
N ARG A 281 6.41 9.34 26.45
CA ARG A 281 7.78 9.52 27.00
C ARG A 281 7.86 10.58 28.08
N ARG A 282 6.95 11.57 28.08
CA ARG A 282 6.83 12.63 29.10
C ARG A 282 6.09 12.17 30.35
N LEU A 283 5.28 11.11 30.26
CA LEU A 283 4.60 10.56 31.42
C LEU A 283 5.62 9.96 32.42
N PRO A 284 5.31 10.00 33.74
CA PRO A 284 6.15 9.44 34.80
C PRO A 284 6.00 7.90 34.86
N ILE A 285 6.17 7.22 33.73
CA ILE A 285 6.17 5.75 33.65
C ILE A 285 7.57 5.18 33.85
N PRO A 286 7.71 3.95 34.40
CA PRO A 286 8.99 3.26 34.56
C PRO A 286 9.80 3.28 33.26
N SER A 287 11.12 3.47 33.36
CA SER A 287 12.03 3.58 32.20
C SER A 287 11.94 2.39 31.26
N ALA A 288 11.69 1.19 31.79
CA ALA A 288 11.48 -0.02 31.00
C ALA A 288 10.25 0.07 30.09
N LEU A 289 9.14 0.66 30.56
CA LEU A 289 7.87 0.75 29.83
C LEU A 289 7.84 1.96 28.87
N LYS A 290 8.84 2.85 28.92
CA LYS A 290 8.89 3.98 27.98
C LYS A 290 9.07 3.46 26.54
N PRO A 291 8.28 3.97 25.58
CA PRO A 291 8.46 3.59 24.19
C PRO A 291 9.85 4.06 23.73
N THR A 292 10.42 3.40 22.71
CA THR A 292 11.66 3.86 22.07
C THR A 292 11.52 5.32 21.61
N PRO A 293 12.62 6.10 21.59
CA PRO A 293 12.61 7.39 20.92
C PRO A 293 12.06 7.24 19.50
N PHE A 294 11.18 8.16 19.10
CA PHE A 294 10.67 8.19 17.74
C PHE A 294 11.81 8.43 16.74
N ASP A 295 11.95 7.56 15.75
CA ASP A 295 12.90 7.72 14.65
C ASP A 295 12.16 8.07 13.35
N ALA A 296 12.41 9.28 12.84
CA ALA A 296 11.78 9.78 11.63
C ALA A 296 12.12 8.94 10.37
N ARG A 297 13.24 8.19 10.40
CA ARG A 297 13.69 7.33 9.28
C ARG A 297 12.77 6.12 9.07
N GLU A 298 11.99 5.73 10.08
CA GLU A 298 10.98 4.68 9.95
C GLU A 298 9.77 5.14 9.14
N TYR A 299 9.52 6.47 9.09
CA TYR A 299 8.35 7.10 8.49
C TYR A 299 8.70 8.06 7.34
N PRO A 300 9.38 7.58 6.28
CA PRO A 300 9.59 8.38 5.07
C PRO A 300 8.26 8.59 4.35
N PRO A 301 8.12 9.62 3.49
CA PRO A 301 6.91 9.85 2.71
C PRO A 301 6.47 8.59 1.95
N LEU A 302 5.16 8.50 1.75
CA LEU A 302 4.57 7.34 1.08
C LEU A 302 4.93 7.33 -0.42
N PHE A 303 5.02 8.51 -1.04
CA PHE A 303 5.31 8.70 -2.45
C PHE A 303 6.63 9.46 -2.63
N ASN A 304 7.36 9.16 -3.72
CA ASN A 304 8.58 9.87 -4.09
C ASN A 304 8.46 10.41 -5.53
N PHE A 305 8.03 11.67 -5.65
CA PHE A 305 7.89 12.39 -6.92
C PHE A 305 8.92 13.51 -7.07
N ALA A 306 10.16 13.28 -6.63
CA ALA A 306 11.26 14.22 -6.87
C ALA A 306 11.50 14.45 -8.37
N GLU A 307 11.17 13.45 -9.20
CA GLU A 307 11.29 13.51 -10.66
C GLU A 307 9.99 13.04 -11.31
N ILE A 308 9.70 13.59 -12.50
CA ILE A 308 8.57 13.14 -13.32
C ILE A 308 8.85 11.71 -13.79
N PRO A 309 7.90 10.76 -13.63
CA PRO A 309 8.08 9.38 -14.06
C PRO A 309 8.39 9.32 -15.56
N SER A 310 9.52 8.71 -15.92
CA SER A 310 9.88 8.42 -17.32
C SER A 310 9.83 6.92 -17.64
N SER A 311 9.36 6.10 -16.71
CA SER A 311 9.21 4.65 -16.84
C SER A 311 8.10 4.14 -15.93
N VAL A 312 7.29 3.21 -16.44
CA VAL A 312 6.24 2.54 -15.68
C VAL A 312 6.86 1.69 -14.57
N ALA A 313 7.99 1.01 -14.85
CA ALA A 313 8.71 0.23 -13.85
C ALA A 313 9.25 1.11 -12.72
N VAL A 314 9.81 2.29 -13.03
CA VAL A 314 10.31 3.22 -12.01
C VAL A 314 9.17 3.77 -11.17
N PHE A 315 8.05 4.14 -11.79
CA PHE A 315 6.88 4.64 -11.09
C PHE A 315 6.39 3.64 -10.04
N TRP A 316 6.06 2.41 -10.43
CA TRP A 316 5.49 1.42 -9.49
C TRP A 316 6.49 0.83 -8.49
N SER A 317 7.80 0.86 -8.78
CA SER A 317 8.80 0.25 -7.89
C SER A 317 9.48 1.23 -6.93
N LYS A 318 9.51 2.52 -7.25
CA LYS A 318 10.25 3.55 -6.48
C LYS A 318 9.44 4.78 -6.10
N GLN A 319 8.47 5.18 -6.91
CA GLN A 319 7.78 6.48 -6.74
C GLN A 319 6.40 6.32 -6.13
N TRP A 320 5.68 5.27 -6.50
CA TRP A 320 4.37 4.91 -5.97
C TRP A 320 4.51 4.06 -4.71
N HIS A 321 3.55 4.19 -3.79
CA HIS A 321 3.66 3.72 -2.40
C HIS A 321 4.32 2.35 -2.21
N SER A 322 5.41 2.31 -1.43
CA SER A 322 6.18 1.07 -1.20
C SER A 322 5.55 0.13 -0.15
N PHE A 323 4.35 0.46 0.32
CA PHE A 323 3.65 -0.20 1.43
C PHE A 323 3.52 -1.72 1.26
N PHE A 324 3.21 -2.20 0.04
CA PHE A 324 3.01 -3.62 -0.26
C PHE A 324 4.23 -4.29 -0.91
N SER A 325 5.35 -3.57 -1.04
CA SER A 325 6.52 -4.03 -1.82
C SER A 325 7.09 -5.36 -1.33
N ARG A 326 7.10 -5.59 0.00
CA ARG A 326 7.65 -6.80 0.59
C ARG A 326 6.79 -8.05 0.30
N PRO A 327 5.48 -8.08 0.60
CA PRO A 327 4.63 -9.20 0.19
C PRO A 327 4.68 -9.51 -1.30
N PHE A 328 4.68 -8.47 -2.15
CA PHE A 328 4.80 -8.66 -3.61
C PHE A 328 6.10 -9.38 -4.01
N ARG A 329 7.24 -8.98 -3.42
CA ARG A 329 8.51 -9.67 -3.67
C ARG A 329 8.49 -11.11 -3.15
N PHE A 330 8.04 -11.30 -1.92
CA PHE A 330 8.07 -12.59 -1.25
C PHE A 330 7.14 -13.62 -1.90
N LEU A 331 5.90 -13.23 -2.23
CA LEU A 331 4.86 -14.14 -2.69
C LEU A 331 4.89 -14.36 -4.21
N ALA A 332 5.32 -13.36 -5.00
CA ALA A 332 5.29 -13.46 -6.45
C ALA A 332 6.68 -13.39 -7.09
N PHE A 333 7.43 -12.31 -6.87
CA PHE A 333 8.63 -12.04 -7.67
C PHE A 333 9.77 -13.02 -7.39
N ASP A 334 10.16 -13.20 -6.12
CA ASP A 334 11.31 -14.02 -5.73
C ASP A 334 11.09 -15.52 -6.03
N PRO A 335 9.92 -16.12 -5.75
CA PRO A 335 9.65 -17.51 -6.15
C PRO A 335 9.74 -17.70 -7.66
N ALA A 336 9.19 -16.78 -8.46
CA ALA A 336 9.26 -16.85 -9.92
C ALA A 336 10.71 -16.79 -10.44
N GLN A 337 11.54 -15.91 -9.85
CA GLN A 337 12.98 -15.85 -10.17
C GLN A 337 13.70 -17.17 -9.86
N ARG A 338 13.39 -17.80 -8.72
CA ARG A 338 14.03 -19.07 -8.31
C ARG A 338 13.62 -20.24 -9.21
N MET A 339 12.34 -20.31 -9.59
CA MET A 339 11.80 -21.43 -10.37
C MET A 339 12.14 -21.36 -11.86
N PHE A 340 12.11 -20.16 -12.46
CA PHE A 340 12.18 -19.99 -13.92
C PHE A 340 13.44 -19.24 -14.40
N GLY A 341 14.37 -18.94 -13.50
CA GLY A 341 15.62 -18.24 -13.82
C GLY A 341 15.41 -16.76 -14.16
N LYS A 342 16.44 -16.14 -14.78
CA LYS A 342 16.53 -14.68 -14.90
C LYS A 342 15.41 -14.05 -15.73
N MET A 343 15.36 -14.33 -17.04
CA MET A 343 14.44 -13.64 -17.96
C MET A 343 13.00 -14.15 -17.84
N PRO A 344 12.71 -15.46 -17.95
CA PRO A 344 11.35 -15.96 -17.78
C PRO A 344 10.80 -15.70 -16.38
N GLY A 345 11.62 -15.91 -15.33
CA GLY A 345 11.24 -15.60 -13.96
C GLY A 345 11.00 -14.12 -13.72
N ARG A 346 11.58 -13.20 -14.51
CA ARG A 346 11.33 -11.75 -14.37
C ARG A 346 9.98 -11.39 -14.94
N VAL A 347 9.67 -11.91 -16.12
CA VAL A 347 8.36 -11.72 -16.76
C VAL A 347 7.25 -12.29 -15.88
N ILE A 348 7.38 -13.56 -15.47
CA ILE A 348 6.41 -14.23 -14.60
C ILE A 348 6.31 -13.53 -13.25
N GLY A 349 7.44 -13.13 -12.66
CA GLY A 349 7.47 -12.41 -11.40
C GLY A 349 6.75 -11.06 -11.45
N VAL A 350 6.97 -10.27 -12.51
CA VAL A 350 6.27 -8.99 -12.72
C VAL A 350 4.77 -9.21 -12.88
N LEU A 351 4.34 -10.16 -13.72
CA LEU A 351 2.92 -10.47 -13.88
C LEU A 351 2.29 -10.95 -12.57
N GLY A 352 2.99 -11.79 -11.81
CA GLY A 352 2.53 -12.26 -10.50
C GLY A 352 2.34 -11.13 -9.49
N VAL A 353 3.25 -10.14 -9.47
CA VAL A 353 3.12 -8.95 -8.61
C VAL A 353 1.87 -8.16 -8.96
N PHE A 354 1.63 -7.90 -10.25
CA PHE A 354 0.44 -7.15 -10.66
C PHE A 354 -0.85 -7.96 -10.57
N ALA A 355 -0.79 -9.29 -10.64
CA ALA A 355 -1.92 -10.17 -10.35
C ALA A 355 -2.30 -10.12 -8.87
N LEU A 356 -1.31 -10.14 -7.96
CA LEU A 356 -1.56 -9.91 -6.54
C LEU A 356 -2.12 -8.50 -6.30
N SER A 357 -1.56 -7.48 -6.95
CA SER A 357 -2.09 -6.11 -6.87
C SER A 357 -3.53 -6.01 -7.38
N ALA A 358 -3.87 -6.66 -8.50
CA ALA A 358 -5.23 -6.74 -9.01
C ALA A 358 -6.17 -7.39 -7.99
N TRP A 359 -5.75 -8.53 -7.44
CA TRP A 359 -6.54 -9.31 -6.48
C TRP A 359 -6.90 -8.52 -5.22
N ILE A 360 -5.98 -7.74 -4.63
CA ILE A 360 -6.30 -6.98 -3.41
C ILE A 360 -7.27 -5.82 -3.64
N HIS A 361 -7.32 -5.28 -4.86
CA HIS A 361 -8.26 -4.21 -5.23
C HIS A 361 -9.62 -4.74 -5.66
N GLU A 362 -9.74 -6.06 -5.90
CA GLU A 362 -10.98 -6.77 -6.19
C GLU A 362 -11.33 -7.79 -5.09
N PHE A 363 -10.72 -7.65 -3.90
CA PHE A 363 -10.58 -8.73 -2.91
C PHE A 363 -11.89 -9.49 -2.64
N GLY A 364 -11.93 -10.71 -3.17
CA GLY A 364 -13.02 -11.69 -3.07
C GLY A 364 -12.97 -12.78 -4.13
N ASP A 365 -12.30 -12.57 -5.27
CA ASP A 365 -12.44 -13.49 -6.40
C ASP A 365 -11.67 -14.82 -6.29
N LEU A 366 -10.48 -14.87 -5.68
CA LEU A 366 -9.66 -16.11 -5.73
C LEU A 366 -10.20 -17.22 -4.83
N LEU A 367 -10.56 -16.92 -3.58
CA LEU A 367 -11.14 -17.93 -2.69
C LEU A 367 -12.60 -18.23 -3.09
N SER A 368 -13.38 -17.26 -3.57
CA SER A 368 -14.68 -17.53 -4.19
C SER A 368 -14.56 -18.41 -5.44
N ALA A 369 -13.51 -18.26 -6.26
CA ALA A 369 -13.26 -19.14 -7.40
C ALA A 369 -12.83 -20.57 -6.97
N VAL A 370 -12.00 -20.70 -5.93
CA VAL A 370 -11.63 -22.00 -5.36
C VAL A 370 -12.84 -22.68 -4.71
N LEU A 371 -13.66 -21.92 -3.98
CA LEU A 371 -14.91 -22.37 -3.36
C LEU A 371 -16.00 -22.69 -4.42
N TYR A 372 -16.00 -21.98 -5.55
CA TYR A 372 -16.81 -22.28 -6.74
C TYR A 372 -16.42 -23.62 -7.36
N CYS A 373 -15.11 -23.91 -7.48
CA CYS A 373 -14.62 -25.23 -7.90
C CYS A 373 -15.01 -26.35 -6.90
N LEU A 374 -15.34 -26.00 -5.65
CA LEU A 374 -15.79 -26.92 -4.60
C LEU A 374 -17.32 -26.99 -4.46
N GLY A 375 -18.09 -26.41 -5.39
CA GLY A 375 -19.54 -26.57 -5.46
C GLY A 375 -20.34 -25.71 -4.48
N THR A 376 -19.76 -24.62 -3.98
CA THR A 376 -20.49 -23.62 -3.17
C THR A 376 -20.87 -22.41 -4.04
N ASP A 377 -22.07 -21.85 -3.81
CA ASP A 377 -22.62 -20.77 -4.62
C ASP A 377 -21.64 -19.59 -4.78
N PRO A 378 -21.43 -19.07 -6.01
CA PRO A 378 -20.46 -18.01 -6.26
C PRO A 378 -20.95 -16.68 -5.67
N LEU A 379 -20.46 -16.34 -4.48
CA LEU A 379 -20.74 -15.04 -3.87
C LEU A 379 -19.77 -13.96 -4.41
N ARG A 380 -20.34 -13.08 -5.24
CA ARG A 380 -20.10 -11.61 -5.37
C ARG A 380 -18.68 -11.14 -5.73
N THR A 381 -18.60 -10.25 -6.70
CA THR A 381 -17.35 -9.82 -7.37
C THR A 381 -17.25 -8.30 -7.44
N GLY A 382 -16.03 -7.78 -7.24
CA GLY A 382 -15.70 -6.36 -7.38
C GLY A 382 -16.14 -5.52 -6.18
N LEU A 383 -15.20 -4.82 -5.54
CA LEU A 383 -15.38 -4.24 -4.19
C LEU A 383 -16.02 -5.24 -3.21
N SER A 384 -15.82 -6.54 -3.43
CA SER A 384 -16.75 -7.60 -3.02
C SER A 384 -16.94 -7.72 -1.52
N THR A 385 -15.95 -7.32 -0.72
CA THR A 385 -16.08 -7.22 0.74
C THR A 385 -16.96 -6.05 1.17
N ALA A 386 -16.82 -4.90 0.50
CA ALA A 386 -17.54 -3.67 0.80
C ALA A 386 -19.01 -3.73 0.36
N THR A 387 -19.29 -4.48 -0.70
CA THR A 387 -20.64 -4.69 -1.26
C THR A 387 -21.21 -6.07 -0.92
N SER A 388 -20.52 -6.85 -0.09
CA SER A 388 -20.79 -8.29 0.16
C SER A 388 -22.18 -8.61 0.68
N ALA A 389 -22.87 -7.66 1.33
CA ALA A 389 -24.21 -7.83 1.89
C ALA A 389 -25.30 -7.11 1.07
N LEU A 390 -24.94 -6.41 0.00
CA LEU A 390 -25.88 -5.64 -0.82
C LEU A 390 -26.59 -6.53 -1.86
N PRO A 391 -27.84 -6.27 -2.23
CA PRO A 391 -28.50 -7.01 -3.31
C PRO A 391 -27.65 -6.99 -4.58
N SER A 392 -27.58 -8.12 -5.28
CA SER A 392 -26.93 -8.16 -6.60
C SER A 392 -27.64 -7.20 -7.55
N SER A 393 -26.88 -6.50 -8.39
CA SER A 393 -27.47 -5.70 -9.47
C SER A 393 -28.39 -6.58 -10.31
N GLU A 394 -29.61 -6.10 -10.58
CA GLU A 394 -30.59 -6.80 -11.41
C GLU A 394 -30.11 -6.99 -12.86
N LEU A 395 -29.09 -6.23 -13.28
CA LEU A 395 -28.45 -6.33 -14.59
C LEU A 395 -26.99 -6.80 -14.46
N PRO A 396 -26.55 -7.78 -15.27
CA PRO A 396 -25.17 -8.21 -15.27
C PRO A 396 -24.27 -7.07 -15.76
N LEU A 397 -23.28 -6.69 -14.93
CA LEU A 397 -22.24 -5.74 -15.33
C LEU A 397 -21.39 -6.33 -16.46
N SER A 398 -21.00 -5.49 -17.42
CA SER A 398 -20.03 -5.89 -18.44
C SER A 398 -18.67 -6.24 -17.82
N PHE A 399 -17.87 -7.05 -18.51
CA PHE A 399 -16.56 -7.50 -18.01
C PHE A 399 -15.66 -6.33 -17.56
N LEU A 400 -15.60 -5.24 -18.32
CA LEU A 400 -14.76 -4.08 -17.99
C LEU A 400 -15.31 -3.25 -16.83
N LEU A 401 -16.64 -3.20 -16.63
CA LEU A 401 -17.24 -2.53 -15.47
C LEU A 401 -17.11 -3.38 -14.21
N ARG A 402 -16.99 -4.71 -14.36
CA ARG A 402 -16.82 -5.66 -13.27
C ARG A 402 -15.36 -5.81 -12.82
N TYR A 403 -14.44 -5.96 -13.77
CA TYR A 403 -13.04 -6.27 -13.53
C TYR A 403 -12.08 -5.17 -14.00
N GLY A 404 -12.59 -3.94 -14.15
CA GLY A 404 -11.80 -2.82 -14.68
C GLY A 404 -10.57 -2.50 -13.83
N GLY A 405 -10.62 -2.72 -12.52
CA GLY A 405 -9.45 -2.60 -11.65
C GLY A 405 -8.40 -3.66 -11.94
N SER A 406 -8.82 -4.93 -12.00
CA SER A 406 -7.94 -6.02 -12.41
C SER A 406 -7.29 -5.80 -13.77
N VAL A 407 -8.06 -5.38 -14.77
CA VAL A 407 -7.57 -5.09 -16.12
C VAL A 407 -6.50 -3.98 -16.07
N TYR A 408 -6.76 -2.90 -15.32
CA TYR A 408 -5.80 -1.81 -15.16
C TYR A 408 -4.49 -2.26 -14.53
N PHE A 409 -4.53 -2.97 -13.39
CA PHE A 409 -3.30 -3.40 -12.71
C PHE A 409 -2.52 -4.42 -13.54
N MET A 410 -3.19 -5.38 -14.19
CA MET A 410 -2.51 -6.33 -15.08
C MET A 410 -1.86 -5.63 -16.28
N ALA A 411 -2.51 -4.60 -16.84
CA ALA A 411 -1.96 -3.78 -17.91
C ALA A 411 -0.63 -3.12 -17.52
N GLN A 412 -0.44 -2.71 -16.26
CA GLN A 412 0.83 -2.15 -15.77
C GLN A 412 1.98 -3.18 -15.82
N GLY A 413 1.70 -4.45 -15.50
CA GLY A 413 2.68 -5.53 -15.62
C GLY A 413 3.11 -5.76 -17.07
N VAL A 414 2.16 -5.72 -18.01
CA VAL A 414 2.43 -5.79 -19.46
C VAL A 414 3.30 -4.62 -19.90
N ALA A 415 2.98 -3.39 -19.47
CA ALA A 415 3.77 -2.20 -19.80
C ALA A 415 5.24 -2.35 -19.40
N ILE A 416 5.52 -2.86 -18.20
CA ILE A 416 6.89 -3.08 -17.70
C ILE A 416 7.63 -4.15 -18.51
N ILE A 417 6.93 -5.20 -18.94
CA ILE A 417 7.52 -6.20 -19.83
C ILE A 417 7.88 -5.58 -21.17
N LEU A 418 7.00 -4.75 -21.74
CA LEU A 418 7.26 -4.01 -22.98
C LEU A 418 8.45 -3.04 -22.83
N GLU A 419 8.61 -2.36 -21.69
CA GLU A 419 9.82 -1.57 -21.40
C GLU A 419 11.09 -2.43 -21.40
N GLY A 420 11.00 -3.64 -20.83
CA GLY A 420 12.08 -4.62 -20.83
C GLY A 420 12.43 -5.09 -22.24
N MET A 421 11.42 -5.37 -23.08
CA MET A 421 11.59 -5.76 -24.47
C MET A 421 12.20 -4.63 -25.30
N PHE A 422 11.71 -3.39 -25.14
CA PHE A 422 12.28 -2.21 -25.77
C PHE A 422 13.76 -2.07 -25.43
N THR A 423 14.13 -2.25 -24.16
CA THR A 423 15.52 -2.20 -23.72
C THR A 423 16.35 -3.33 -24.33
N ALA A 424 15.81 -4.54 -24.44
CA ALA A 424 16.50 -5.68 -25.02
C ALA A 424 16.75 -5.51 -26.53
N VAL A 425 15.79 -4.94 -27.27
CA VAL A 425 15.88 -4.73 -28.71
C VAL A 425 16.75 -3.53 -29.07
N THR A 426 16.60 -2.41 -28.36
CA THR A 426 17.27 -1.15 -28.72
C THR A 426 18.59 -0.90 -27.99
N GLY A 427 18.85 -1.65 -26.91
CA GLY A 427 19.93 -1.36 -25.97
C GLY A 427 19.72 -0.09 -25.12
N ARG A 428 18.57 0.61 -25.28
CA ARG A 428 18.26 1.87 -24.59
C ARG A 428 17.15 1.65 -23.57
N LYS A 429 17.30 2.20 -22.37
CA LYS A 429 16.23 2.19 -21.36
C LYS A 429 15.16 3.21 -21.72
N THR A 430 13.91 2.96 -21.32
CA THR A 430 12.86 3.99 -21.36
C THR A 430 13.24 5.16 -20.45
N GLY A 431 13.15 6.38 -20.96
CA GLY A 431 13.63 7.57 -20.27
C GLY A 431 13.40 8.85 -21.05
N GLY A 432 13.66 9.98 -20.40
CA GLY A 432 13.42 11.31 -20.96
C GLY A 432 11.96 11.55 -21.32
N TRP A 433 11.71 12.50 -22.23
CA TRP A 433 10.36 12.96 -22.56
C TRP A 433 9.47 11.90 -23.21
N ILE A 434 10.06 11.04 -24.06
CA ILE A 434 9.35 9.92 -24.68
C ILE A 434 8.96 8.88 -23.62
N GLY A 435 9.88 8.59 -22.69
CA GLY A 435 9.59 7.72 -21.55
C GLY A 435 8.49 8.29 -20.65
N THR A 436 8.45 9.60 -20.45
CA THR A 436 7.38 10.28 -19.71
C THR A 436 6.04 10.14 -20.44
N LEU A 437 5.98 10.41 -21.74
CA LEU A 437 4.75 10.22 -22.52
C LEU A 437 4.26 8.76 -22.45
N TRP A 438 5.18 7.79 -22.55
CA TRP A 438 4.87 6.38 -22.39
C TRP A 438 4.32 6.06 -21.00
N ALA A 439 4.98 6.51 -19.93
CA ALA A 439 4.53 6.28 -18.56
C ALA A 439 3.16 6.92 -18.31
N THR A 440 2.95 8.17 -18.75
CA THR A 440 1.68 8.87 -18.65
C THR A 440 0.55 8.13 -19.38
N LEU A 441 0.82 7.60 -20.59
CA LEU A 441 -0.17 6.82 -21.34
C LEU A 441 -0.64 5.60 -20.54
N TRP A 442 0.30 4.81 -19.99
CA TRP A 442 -0.07 3.59 -19.25
C TRP A 442 -0.66 3.86 -17.87
N ILE A 443 -0.17 4.87 -17.15
CA ILE A 443 -0.63 5.15 -15.79
C ILE A 443 -1.96 5.89 -15.82
N ILE A 444 -2.11 6.88 -16.71
CA ILE A 444 -3.30 7.75 -16.74
C ILE A 444 -4.30 7.28 -17.78
N ALA A 445 -3.89 7.15 -19.05
CA ALA A 445 -4.85 6.87 -20.13
C ALA A 445 -5.45 5.46 -20.03
N CYS A 446 -4.68 4.46 -19.61
CA CYS A 446 -5.22 3.12 -19.33
C CYS A 446 -6.05 3.04 -18.04
N GLY A 447 -6.16 4.12 -17.24
CA GLY A 447 -6.94 4.17 -16.01
C GLY A 447 -8.47 4.18 -16.21
N ARG A 448 -8.96 4.27 -17.46
CA ARG A 448 -10.39 4.36 -17.75
C ARG A 448 -11.23 3.18 -17.24
N PRO A 449 -10.85 1.91 -17.47
CA PRO A 449 -11.56 0.77 -16.91
C PRO A 449 -11.61 0.79 -15.38
N LEU A 450 -10.51 1.20 -14.72
CA LEU A 450 -10.42 1.27 -13.26
C LEU A 450 -11.48 2.21 -12.67
N TYR A 451 -11.46 3.49 -13.07
CA TYR A 451 -12.36 4.46 -12.44
C TYR A 451 -13.83 4.17 -12.79
N LYS A 452 -14.11 3.69 -14.01
CA LYS A 452 -15.48 3.32 -14.40
C LYS A 452 -15.98 2.15 -13.55
N ALA A 453 -15.18 1.11 -13.39
CA ALA A 453 -15.55 -0.03 -12.55
C ALA A 453 -15.81 0.40 -11.10
N TRP A 454 -14.89 1.15 -10.49
CA TRP A 454 -15.04 1.58 -9.10
C TRP A 454 -16.23 2.53 -8.87
N LEU A 455 -16.47 3.48 -9.76
CA LEU A 455 -17.63 4.38 -9.65
C LEU A 455 -18.94 3.62 -9.85
N THR A 456 -19.03 2.74 -10.85
CA THR A 456 -20.24 1.94 -11.12
C THR A 456 -20.55 0.96 -9.99
N GLN A 457 -19.53 0.39 -9.37
CA GLN A 457 -19.68 -0.54 -8.25
C GLN A 457 -19.89 0.18 -6.90
N GLY A 458 -19.78 1.51 -6.89
CA GLY A 458 -20.29 2.35 -5.82
C GLY A 458 -19.27 2.87 -4.82
N LEU A 459 -17.98 2.96 -5.19
CA LEU A 459 -16.91 3.47 -4.32
C LEU A 459 -17.27 4.81 -3.64
N VAL A 460 -18.02 5.68 -4.34
CA VAL A 460 -18.48 6.99 -3.85
C VAL A 460 -20.00 7.17 -3.88
N ARG A 461 -20.77 6.09 -4.15
CA ARG A 461 -22.20 6.19 -4.52
C ARG A 461 -23.05 6.90 -3.48
N GLU A 462 -22.83 6.60 -2.21
CA GLU A 462 -23.64 7.11 -1.10
C GLU A 462 -22.93 8.23 -0.31
N VAL A 463 -21.79 8.72 -0.79
CA VAL A 463 -21.19 9.93 -0.19
C VAL A 463 -22.11 11.11 -0.52
N PRO A 464 -22.53 11.93 0.47
CA PRO A 464 -23.51 12.99 0.24
C PRO A 464 -23.00 14.00 -0.79
N PRO A 465 -23.86 14.54 -1.68
CA PRO A 465 -23.49 15.65 -2.53
C PRO A 465 -23.02 16.87 -1.74
N VAL A 466 -22.10 17.66 -2.30
CA VAL A 466 -21.41 18.77 -1.60
C VAL A 466 -22.38 19.80 -1.01
N ARG A 467 -23.53 20.04 -1.66
CA ARG A 467 -24.56 20.97 -1.16
C ARG A 467 -25.13 20.58 0.21
N TYR A 468 -25.04 19.31 0.58
CA TYR A 468 -25.50 18.78 1.87
C TYR A 468 -24.38 18.70 2.92
N TRP A 469 -23.17 19.18 2.63
CA TRP A 469 -22.04 19.08 3.56
C TRP A 469 -22.12 20.13 4.67
N GLY A 470 -21.99 19.69 5.92
CA GLY A 470 -21.61 20.55 7.03
C GLY A 470 -20.14 20.97 6.94
N TRP A 471 -19.77 22.03 7.67
CA TRP A 471 -18.41 22.59 7.69
C TRP A 471 -17.35 21.54 8.08
N GLN A 472 -17.70 20.53 8.88
CA GLN A 472 -16.81 19.47 9.34
C GLN A 472 -16.24 18.65 8.16
N ARG A 473 -17.02 18.41 7.10
CA ARG A 473 -16.56 17.66 5.92
C ARG A 473 -15.47 18.38 5.13
N PHE A 474 -15.40 19.71 5.25
CA PHE A 474 -14.38 20.54 4.60
C PHE A 474 -13.09 20.65 5.40
N ILE A 475 -13.12 20.42 6.72
CA ILE A 475 -12.00 20.74 7.61
C ILE A 475 -11.40 19.51 8.32
N LEU A 476 -12.21 18.48 8.62
CA LEU A 476 -11.71 17.28 9.26
C LEU A 476 -11.04 16.38 8.20
N PRO A 477 -9.81 15.89 8.45
CA PRO A 477 -9.15 14.95 7.54
C PRO A 477 -10.06 13.77 7.17
N LEU A 478 -10.17 13.47 5.88
CA LEU A 478 -11.06 12.44 5.33
C LEU A 478 -12.57 12.68 5.59
N GLY A 479 -12.96 13.87 6.06
CA GLY A 479 -14.34 14.24 6.36
C GLY A 479 -15.26 14.21 5.13
N CYS A 480 -14.73 14.59 3.97
CA CYS A 480 -15.45 14.56 2.69
C CYS A 480 -15.84 13.15 2.22
N LEU A 481 -15.25 12.09 2.80
CA LEU A 481 -15.52 10.69 2.45
C LEU A 481 -16.41 9.97 3.47
N GLN A 482 -16.87 10.65 4.53
CA GLN A 482 -17.70 10.02 5.54
C GLN A 482 -19.07 9.62 4.98
N PRO A 483 -19.66 8.50 5.44
CA PRO A 483 -21.00 8.09 5.06
C PRO A 483 -22.06 9.06 5.64
N PRO A 484 -23.24 9.16 5.03
CA PRO A 484 -24.40 9.84 5.60
C PRO A 484 -24.87 9.15 6.89
N PRO A 485 -25.66 9.83 7.74
CA PRO A 485 -25.89 11.28 7.81
C PRO A 485 -24.72 12.09 8.43
N MET A 486 -23.54 11.49 8.63
CA MET A 486 -22.45 12.15 9.39
C MET A 486 -22.08 13.50 8.79
N TRP A 487 -22.18 14.56 9.61
CA TRP A 487 -21.82 15.93 9.25
C TRP A 487 -22.52 16.46 7.98
N MET A 488 -23.79 16.13 7.81
CA MET A 488 -24.66 16.78 6.83
C MET A 488 -25.34 18.00 7.45
N ASN A 489 -25.55 19.06 6.67
CA ASN A 489 -26.27 20.27 7.12
C ASN A 489 -27.79 20.17 6.92
N SER A 490 -28.22 19.31 6.00
CA SER A 490 -29.61 18.94 5.76
C SER A 490 -29.67 17.54 5.15
N LEU A 491 -30.79 16.85 5.38
CA LEU A 491 -31.08 15.58 4.72
C LEU A 491 -31.77 15.88 3.38
N PRO A 492 -31.37 15.21 2.28
CA PRO A 492 -32.11 15.32 1.04
C PRO A 492 -33.52 14.77 1.21
N GLU A 493 -34.53 15.38 0.55
CA GLU A 493 -35.93 14.93 0.64
C GLU A 493 -36.14 13.46 0.24
N TRP A 494 -35.26 12.91 -0.60
CA TRP A 494 -35.27 11.49 -0.99
C TRP A 494 -34.73 10.53 0.08
N TYR A 495 -34.28 11.03 1.23
CA TYR A 495 -34.02 10.24 2.44
C TYR A 495 -35.29 10.05 3.27
N ASP A 496 -36.24 10.99 3.20
CA ASP A 496 -37.45 11.02 4.04
C ASP A 496 -38.64 10.25 3.42
N GLY A 497 -38.45 9.62 2.24
CA GLY A 497 -39.53 8.97 1.50
C GLY A 497 -39.12 7.70 0.75
N CYS A 498 -39.28 6.55 1.42
CA CYS A 498 -39.94 5.34 0.91
C CYS A 498 -40.03 4.25 2.00
#